data_AF-A0A920MZL2-F1
#
_entry.id   AF-A0A920MZL2-F1
#
_cell.length_a   1.000
_cell.length_b   1.000
_cell.length_c   1.000
_cell.angle_alpha   90.00
_cell.angle_beta   90.00
_cell.angle_gamma   90.00
#
_symmetry.space_group_name_H-M   'P 1'
#
loop_
_entity.id
_entity.type
_entity.pdbx_description
1 polymer ?
#
loop_
_entity_poly.entity_id
_entity_poly.type
_entity_poly.pdbx_seq_one_letter_code
_entity_poly.pdbx_strand_id
1 'polypeptide(L)' 'MGSIEFALKLLDEAGVACSPGRGFGEEGENFLRLAIVENSQRLRQAVRQIDRCLKTEPTTTGS' A
#
# COMPACT_ATOMS: atom_id res chain seq x y z
N MET A 1 -4.34 -5.53 -10.60
CA MET A 1 -4.83 -4.80 -9.42
C MET A 1 -4.66 -3.32 -9.71
N GLY A 2 -5.75 -2.57 -9.78
CA GLY A 2 -5.72 -1.10 -9.98
C GLY A 2 -5.36 -0.34 -8.70
N SER A 3 -5.14 0.97 -8.82
CA SER A 3 -4.79 1.85 -7.69
C SER A 3 -5.86 1.90 -6.59
N ILE A 4 -7.15 1.82 -6.95
CA ILE A 4 -8.27 1.74 -5.99
C ILE A 4 -8.22 0.43 -5.22
N GLU A 5 -8.16 -0.70 -5.93
CA GLU A 5 -8.09 -2.03 -5.32
C GLU A 5 -6.86 -2.16 -4.42
N PHE A 6 -5.73 -1.59 -4.85
CA PHE A 6 -4.51 -1.59 -4.06
C PHE A 6 -4.63 -0.75 -2.78
N ALA A 7 -5.23 0.44 -2.86
CA ALA A 7 -5.48 1.27 -1.69
C ALA A 7 -6.41 0.58 -0.68
N LEU A 8 -7.44 -0.11 -1.17
CA LEU A 8 -8.33 -0.91 -0.32
C LEU A 8 -7.60 -2.10 0.31
N LYS A 9 -6.77 -2.83 -0.46
CA LYS A 9 -5.92 -3.90 0.07
C LYS A 9 -5.04 -3.42 1.23
N LEU A 10 -4.37 -2.28 1.07
CA LEU A 10 -3.53 -1.71 2.13
C LEU A 10 -4.34 -1.28 3.36
N LEU A 11 -5.56 -0.77 3.15
CA LEU A 11 -6.45 -0.43 4.26
C LEU A 11 -6.86 -1.69 5.04
N ASP A 12 -7.34 -2.71 4.34
CA ASP A 12 -7.94 -3.89 4.94
C ASP A 12 -6.89 -4.85 5.52
N GLU A 13 -5.79 -5.07 4.81
CA GLU A 13 -4.77 -6.06 5.19
C GLU A 13 -3.57 -5.45 5.94
N ALA A 14 -3.19 -4.21 5.63
CA ALA A 14 -2.07 -3.54 6.28
C ALA A 14 -2.50 -2.58 7.38
N GLY A 15 -3.78 -2.18 7.44
CA GLY A 15 -4.25 -1.12 8.33
C GLY A 15 -3.69 0.25 7.97
N VAL A 16 -3.36 0.48 6.69
CA VAL A 16 -2.74 1.73 6.21
C VAL A 16 -3.63 2.37 5.15
N ALA A 17 -4.26 3.49 5.52
CA ALA A 17 -5.02 4.29 4.57
C ALA A 17 -4.11 5.02 3.57
N CYS A 18 -4.40 4.87 2.28
CA CYS A 18 -3.68 5.51 1.18
C CYS A 18 -4.68 6.19 0.23
N SER A 19 -4.25 7.26 -0.47
CA SER A 19 -5.08 7.91 -1.49
C SER A 19 -4.82 7.27 -2.86
N PRO A 20 -5.82 6.63 -3.51
CA PRO A 20 -5.64 6.03 -4.83
C PRO A 20 -5.44 7.11 -5.89
N GLY A 21 -4.44 6.93 -6.76
CA GLY A 21 -4.09 7.90 -7.80
C GLY A 21 -5.20 8.11 -8.82
N ARG A 22 -6.03 7.09 -9.10
CA ARG A 22 -7.24 7.22 -9.94
C ARG A 22 -8.21 8.30 -9.45
N GLY A 23 -8.22 8.60 -8.15
CA GLY A 23 -9.01 9.69 -7.57
C GLY A 23 -8.56 11.10 -7.99
N PHE A 24 -7.40 11.23 -8.62
CA PHE A 24 -6.84 12.49 -9.13
C PHE A 24 -6.89 12.60 -10.66
N GLY A 25 -7.51 11.63 -11.35
CA GLY A 25 -7.60 11.58 -12.82
C GLY A 25 -7.10 10.24 -13.37
N GLU A 26 -7.34 10.00 -14.65
CA GLU A 26 -6.96 8.73 -15.30
C GLU A 26 -5.45 8.51 -15.32
N GLU A 27 -4.69 9.59 -15.46
CA GLU A 27 -3.22 9.59 -15.46
C GLU A 27 -2.62 9.17 -14.10
N GLY A 28 -3.40 9.24 -13.02
CA GLY A 28 -2.99 8.77 -11.70
C GLY A 28 -3.19 7.27 -11.48
N GLU A 29 -3.76 6.54 -12.45
CA GLU A 29 -3.93 5.09 -12.32
C GLU A 29 -2.57 4.39 -12.08
N ASN A 30 -2.59 3.32 -11.28
CA ASN A 30 -1.41 2.61 -10.78
C ASN A 30 -0.49 3.39 -9.82
N PHE A 31 -0.80 4.64 -9.47
CA PHE A 31 -0.06 5.40 -8.45
C PHE A 31 -0.86 5.53 -7.15
N LEU A 32 -0.15 5.83 -6.06
CA LEU A 32 -0.71 6.25 -4.78
C LEU A 32 -0.16 7.62 -4.41
N ARG A 33 -0.99 8.44 -3.75
CA ARG A 33 -0.54 9.65 -3.08
C ARG A 33 -0.36 9.36 -1.58
N LEU A 34 0.84 9.67 -1.08
CA LEU A 34 1.19 9.55 0.33
C LEU A 34 1.30 10.94 0.98
N ALA A 35 0.75 11.09 2.18
CA ALA A 35 0.84 12.31 2.96
C ALA A 35 1.78 12.09 4.15
N ILE A 36 2.86 12.87 4.22
CA ILE A 36 3.82 12.84 5.33
C ILE A 36 3.35 13.82 6.41
N VAL A 37 2.21 13.52 7.02
CA VAL A 37 1.54 14.39 8.02
C VAL A 37 1.58 13.84 9.44
N GLU A 38 2.10 12.62 9.59
CA GLU A 38 2.23 11.92 10.87
C GLU A 38 3.67 11.95 11.38
N ASN A 39 3.84 11.65 12.67
CA ASN A 39 5.18 11.56 13.24
C ASN A 39 6.00 10.39 12.65
N SER A 40 7.32 10.47 12.76
CA SER A 40 8.23 9.48 12.15
C SER A 40 8.03 8.06 12.68
N GLN A 41 7.57 7.88 13.92
CA GLN A 41 7.30 6.56 14.47
C GLN A 41 6.09 5.90 13.78
N ARG A 42 5.01 6.66 13.57
CA ARG A 42 3.82 6.19 12.84
C ARG A 42 4.13 5.92 11.37
N LEU A 43 4.89 6.80 10.71
CA LEU A 43 5.31 6.58 9.32
C LEU A 43 6.15 5.30 9.17
N ARG A 44 7.12 5.07 10.07
CA ARG A 44 7.90 3.83 10.08
C ARG A 44 7.04 2.59 10.33
N GLN A 45 6.00 2.69 11.15
CA GLN A 45 5.05 1.60 11.37
C GLN A 45 4.26 1.29 10.10
N ALA A 46 3.70 2.30 9.43
CA ALA A 46 2.95 2.14 8.19
C ALA A 46 3.80 1.46 7.12
N VAL A 47 5.07 1.87 6.94
CA VAL A 47 5.99 1.21 5.99
C VAL A 47 6.20 -0.27 6.32
N ARG A 48 6.39 -0.63 7.60
CA ARG A 48 6.54 -2.04 8.01
C ARG A 48 5.27 -2.87 7.79
N GLN A 49 4.10 -2.26 7.96
CA GLN A 49 2.82 -2.92 7.72
C GLN A 49 2.61 -3.16 6.23
N ILE A 50 2.92 -2.16 5.39
CA ILE A 50 2.92 -2.30 3.92
C ILE A 50 3.86 -3.44 3.51
N ASP A 51 5.12 -3.41 3.97
CA ASP A 51 6.10 -4.47 3.67
C ASP A 51 5.59 -5.87 4.03
N ARG A 52 4.95 -6.04 5.19
CA ARG A 52 4.34 -7.30 5.59
C ARG A 52 3.17 -7.72 4.69
N CYS A 53 2.30 -6.78 4.33
CA CYS A 53 1.15 -7.03 3.44
C CYS A 53 1.60 -7.44 2.02
N LEU A 54 2.72 -6.91 1.55
CA LEU A 54 3.24 -7.18 0.21
C LEU A 54 4.12 -8.44 0.12
N LYS A 55 4.62 -8.95 1.24
CA LYS A 55 5.38 -10.20 1.27
C LYS A 55 4.46 -11.38 1.06
N THR A 56 4.45 -11.93 -0.15
CA THR A 56 4.00 -13.29 -0.42
C THR A 56 4.93 -14.28 0.29
N GLU A 57 4.38 -15.40 0.78
CA GLU A 57 5.18 -16.53 1.27
C GLU A 57 6.30 -16.87 0.27
N PRO A 58 7.49 -17.27 0.73
CA PRO A 58 8.56 -17.66 -0.18
C PRO A 58 8.03 -18.77 -1.07
N THR A 59 7.99 -18.53 -2.38
CA THR A 59 7.74 -19.56 -3.37
C THR A 59 8.73 -20.68 -3.10
N THR A 60 8.24 -21.77 -2.51
CA THR A 60 9.01 -22.99 -2.36
C THR A 60 9.08 -23.63 -3.74
N THR A 61 9.91 -23.08 -4.62
CA THR A 61 10.34 -23.78 -5.83
C THR A 61 11.46 -24.72 -5.42
N GLY A 62 11.05 -25.86 -4.88
CA GLY A 62 11.91 -27.01 -4.64
C GLY A 62 11.11 -28.26 -4.96
N SER A 63 11.17 -28.69 -6.23
CA SER A 63 11.12 -30.07 -6.73
C SER A 63 11.24 -30.04 -8.26
#